data_AF-A0A365ZUK9-F1
#
_entry.id   AF-A0A365ZUK9-F1
#
_cell.length_a   1.000
_cell.length_b   1.000
_cell.length_c   1.000
_cell.angle_alpha   90.00
_cell.angle_beta   90.00
_cell.angle_gamma   90.00
#
_symmetry.space_group_name_H-M   'P 1'
#
loop_
_entity.id
_entity.type
_entity.pdbx_description
1 polymer ?
#
loop_
_entity_poly.entity_id
_entity_poly.type
_entity_poly.pdbx_seq_one_letter_code
_entity_poly.pdbx_strand_id
1 'polypeptide(L)'
;MNPTIARRTVPYITQWDSERPADVQIIERRGRLAYADERSYDRDTGGVLWRRIPSTPGKGTPEFGAVHALRQRVAMAGLLCQVCGKPADRNDNGILWLMGEAPDAPGTWPQGLETTHPPVCQPCASVSVRACPHLRQRYVTLRVHSWTPAGVHGALYRPGHQGPVLTDAAGIPFDNPAIRWIIATQLVMRLDHFTLTDPSTGH
;
A
#
# COMPACT_ATOMS: atom_id res chain seq x y z
N MET A 1 -20.46 -8.73 26.37
CA MET A 1 -21.18 -7.72 25.56
C MET A 1 -20.60 -6.36 25.88
N ASN A 2 -20.07 -5.65 24.88
CA ASN A 2 -19.85 -4.20 24.96
C ASN A 2 -19.91 -3.64 23.53
N PRO A 3 -21.07 -3.09 23.10
CA PRO A 3 -21.24 -2.53 21.78
C PRO A 3 -20.83 -1.05 21.82
N THR A 4 -19.60 -0.73 21.42
CA THR A 4 -19.22 0.67 21.20
C THR A 4 -19.45 1.03 19.75
N ILE A 5 -20.53 1.75 19.53
CA ILE A 5 -20.96 2.34 18.26
C ILE A 5 -19.85 3.25 17.69
N ALA A 6 -19.39 2.90 16.49
CA ALA A 6 -18.83 3.74 15.43
C ALA A 6 -18.12 5.07 15.80
N ARG A 7 -16.91 5.00 16.39
CA ARG A 7 -15.85 5.90 15.91
C ARG A 7 -15.41 5.34 14.56
N ARG A 8 -15.43 6.14 13.48
CA ARG A 8 -14.76 5.78 12.23
C ARG A 8 -13.33 5.40 12.59
N THR A 9 -13.01 4.11 12.59
CA THR A 9 -11.63 3.67 12.79
C THR A 9 -10.84 4.25 11.64
N VAL A 10 -9.98 5.22 11.93
CA VAL A 10 -9.02 5.73 10.95
C VAL A 10 -8.12 4.55 10.58
N PRO A 11 -8.08 4.13 9.29
CA PRO A 11 -7.25 3.02 8.90
C PRO A 11 -5.79 3.22 9.30
N TYR A 12 -5.13 2.14 9.72
CA TYR A 12 -3.74 2.13 10.14
C TYR A 12 -2.80 2.71 9.07
N ILE A 13 -3.11 2.56 7.78
CA ILE A 13 -2.28 3.12 6.70
C ILE A 13 -2.61 4.58 6.35
N THR A 14 -3.65 5.18 6.91
CA THR A 14 -4.10 6.54 6.55
C THR A 14 -3.11 7.59 7.01
N GLN A 15 -2.65 8.44 6.08
CA GLN A 15 -1.82 9.60 6.38
C GLN A 15 -2.60 10.67 7.16
N TRP A 16 -1.91 11.41 8.01
CA TRP A 16 -2.45 12.57 8.71
C TRP A 16 -1.84 13.86 8.15
N ASP A 17 -2.56 14.97 8.18
CA ASP A 17 -2.10 16.28 7.69
C ASP A 17 -0.81 16.81 8.37
N SER A 18 -0.50 16.30 9.57
CA SER A 18 0.72 16.55 10.32
C SER A 18 1.93 15.76 9.80
N GLU A 19 1.69 14.72 9.02
CA GLU A 19 2.70 13.83 8.43
C GLU A 19 3.13 14.36 7.06
N ARG A 20 3.68 15.58 7.04
CA ARG A 20 4.14 16.19 5.79
C ARG A 20 5.53 15.70 5.43
N PRO A 21 5.78 15.38 4.14
CA PRO A 21 7.11 15.02 3.68
C PRO A 21 8.08 16.18 3.94
N ALA A 22 9.30 15.86 4.37
CA ALA A 22 10.34 16.86 4.50
C ALA A 22 10.68 17.44 3.13
N ASP A 23 11.00 18.74 3.09
CA ASP A 23 11.57 19.35 1.89
C ASP A 23 13.03 18.89 1.77
N VAL A 24 13.26 17.94 0.88
CA VAL A 24 14.57 17.30 0.70
C VAL A 24 14.97 17.46 -0.75
N GLN A 25 16.15 18.03 -0.97
CA GLN A 25 16.71 18.15 -2.30
C GLN A 25 16.96 16.77 -2.92
N ILE A 26 16.40 16.55 -4.09
CA ILE A 26 16.56 15.33 -4.88
C ILE A 26 17.68 15.57 -5.89
N ILE A 27 18.64 14.66 -5.96
CA ILE A 27 19.80 14.72 -6.85
C ILE A 27 19.99 13.40 -7.58
N GLU A 28 20.78 13.43 -8.65
CA GLU A 28 21.38 12.23 -9.20
C GLU A 28 22.71 11.95 -8.48
N ARG A 29 22.91 10.72 -8.03
CA ARG A 29 24.18 10.29 -7.43
C ARG A 29 24.49 8.86 -7.83
N ARG A 30 25.61 8.67 -8.53
CA ARG A 30 26.07 7.36 -9.05
C ARG A 30 25.01 6.70 -9.97
N GLY A 31 24.43 7.48 -10.88
CA GLY A 31 23.49 6.98 -11.89
C GLY A 31 22.12 6.55 -11.35
N ARG A 32 21.72 7.04 -10.17
CA ARG A 32 20.42 6.79 -9.55
C ARG A 32 19.94 8.00 -8.76
N LEU A 33 18.64 8.04 -8.50
CA LEU A 33 18.01 9.05 -7.67
C LEU A 33 18.46 8.93 -6.22
N ALA A 34 18.73 10.07 -5.58
CA ALA A 34 19.17 10.15 -4.19
C ALA A 34 18.64 11.42 -3.52
N TYR A 35 18.50 11.40 -2.20
CA TYR A 35 18.42 12.63 -1.42
C TYR A 35 19.83 13.23 -1.25
N ALA A 36 19.95 14.55 -1.30
CA ALA A 36 21.23 15.23 -1.07
C ALA A 36 21.82 14.85 0.31
N ASP A 37 20.95 14.71 1.31
CA ASP A 37 21.26 14.27 2.68
C ASP A 37 20.84 12.80 2.94
N GLU A 38 20.86 11.94 1.92
CA GLU A 38 20.44 10.52 2.04
C GLU A 38 21.13 9.81 3.20
N ARG A 39 20.34 9.08 3.98
CA ARG A 39 20.69 8.29 5.16
C ARG A 39 20.47 6.81 4.85
N SER A 40 21.10 5.95 5.65
CA SER A 40 21.03 4.49 5.45
C SER A 40 19.61 3.92 5.45
N TYR A 41 18.69 4.52 6.20
CA TYR A 41 17.31 4.06 6.33
C TYR A 41 16.35 4.61 5.26
N ASP A 42 16.81 5.46 4.34
CA ASP A 42 15.96 5.94 3.24
C ASP A 42 15.77 4.89 2.15
N ARG A 43 16.61 3.86 2.17
CA ARG A 43 16.54 2.76 1.22
C ARG A 43 16.06 1.49 1.89
N ASP A 44 15.38 0.67 1.11
CA ASP A 44 15.16 -0.72 1.49
C ASP A 44 16.38 -1.59 1.21
N THR A 45 16.28 -2.87 1.57
CA THR A 45 17.31 -3.87 1.33
C THR A 45 17.60 -4.10 -0.17
N GLY A 46 16.64 -3.77 -1.05
CA GLY A 46 16.81 -3.78 -2.51
C GLY A 46 17.45 -2.50 -3.06
N GLY A 47 17.73 -1.51 -2.21
CA GLY A 47 18.33 -0.24 -2.60
C GLY A 47 17.34 0.77 -3.21
N VAL A 48 16.03 0.53 -3.14
CA VAL A 48 15.00 1.46 -3.62
C VAL A 48 14.89 2.63 -2.66
N LEU A 49 14.79 3.87 -3.16
CA LEU A 49 14.62 5.07 -2.35
C LEU A 49 13.16 5.24 -1.94
N TRP A 50 12.88 5.40 -0.65
CA TRP A 50 11.53 5.55 -0.11
C TRP A 50 11.25 6.98 0.34
N ARG A 51 10.00 7.42 0.16
CA ARG A 51 9.57 8.75 0.56
C ARG A 51 9.67 8.92 2.07
N ARG A 52 10.40 9.96 2.50
CA ARG A 52 10.49 10.35 3.91
C ARG A 52 9.21 11.06 4.34
N ILE A 53 8.49 10.44 5.28
CA ILE A 53 7.32 11.02 5.91
C ILE A 53 7.43 10.72 7.42
N PRO A 54 7.34 11.73 8.31
CA PRO A 54 7.30 11.48 9.75
C PRO A 54 6.01 10.74 10.09
N SER A 55 6.10 9.76 10.99
CA SER A 55 4.94 8.96 11.41
C SER A 55 4.40 9.51 12.74
N THR A 56 3.28 10.22 12.68
CA THR A 56 2.59 10.82 13.84
C THR A 56 1.09 10.53 13.81
N PRO A 57 0.69 9.25 13.78
CA PRO A 57 -0.73 8.90 13.73
C PRO A 57 -1.47 9.44 14.97
N GLY A 58 -2.68 9.95 14.75
CA GLY A 58 -3.49 10.57 15.80
C GLY A 58 -3.28 12.07 15.97
N LYS A 59 -2.27 12.67 15.31
CA LYS A 59 -2.02 14.12 15.37
C LYS A 59 -2.60 14.81 14.13
N GLY A 60 -3.47 15.78 14.36
CA GLY A 60 -4.14 16.54 13.29
C GLY A 60 -5.34 15.80 12.70
N THR A 61 -5.57 15.93 11.40
CA THR A 61 -6.72 15.36 10.70
C THR A 61 -6.30 14.20 9.79
N PRO A 62 -7.02 13.06 9.83
CA PRO A 62 -6.76 11.97 8.89
C PRO A 62 -7.17 12.36 7.47
N GLU A 63 -6.25 12.18 6.53
CA GLU A 63 -6.46 12.42 5.10
C GLU A 63 -6.97 11.14 4.44
N PHE A 64 -8.29 10.93 4.46
CA PHE A 64 -8.89 9.74 3.85
C PHE A 64 -8.58 9.69 2.34
N GLY A 65 -7.96 8.59 1.90
CA GLY A 65 -7.46 8.42 0.53
C GLY A 65 -5.95 8.62 0.40
N ALA A 66 -5.31 9.33 1.34
CA ALA A 66 -3.86 9.43 1.41
C ALA A 66 -3.27 8.27 2.24
N VAL A 67 -2.22 7.65 1.69
CA VAL A 67 -1.58 6.46 2.25
C VAL A 67 -0.20 6.83 2.79
N HIS A 68 0.03 6.59 4.08
CA HIS A 68 1.31 6.83 4.72
C HIS A 68 2.33 5.76 4.31
N ALA A 69 3.38 6.18 3.60
CA ALA A 69 4.31 5.29 2.89
C ALA A 69 4.93 4.20 3.78
N LEU A 70 5.45 4.58 4.95
CA LEU A 70 6.05 3.61 5.88
C LEU A 70 5.01 2.62 6.43
N ARG A 71 3.80 3.10 6.74
CA ARG A 71 2.76 2.26 7.37
C ARG A 71 2.18 1.28 6.35
N GLN A 72 2.01 1.71 5.10
CA GLN A 72 1.66 0.81 4.00
C GLN A 72 2.73 -0.25 3.79
N ARG A 73 4.02 0.13 3.71
CA ARG A 73 5.11 -0.81 3.49
C ARG A 73 5.21 -1.84 4.61
N VAL A 74 5.11 -1.40 5.86
CA VAL A 74 5.10 -2.29 7.04
C VAL A 74 3.89 -3.22 7.00
N ALA A 75 2.69 -2.72 6.70
CA ALA A 75 1.50 -3.56 6.62
C ALA A 75 1.58 -4.58 5.48
N MET A 76 2.10 -4.18 4.33
CA MET A 76 2.24 -5.04 3.16
C MET A 76 3.29 -6.14 3.39
N ALA A 77 4.48 -5.77 3.85
CA ALA A 77 5.58 -6.71 4.09
C ALA A 77 5.31 -7.65 5.27
N GLY A 78 4.65 -7.14 6.32
CA GLY A 78 4.30 -7.90 7.52
C GLY A 78 2.94 -8.61 7.46
N LEU A 79 2.21 -8.50 6.34
CA LEU A 79 0.86 -9.04 6.15
C LEU A 79 -0.09 -8.64 7.28
N LEU A 80 -0.03 -7.36 7.65
CA LEU A 80 -0.88 -6.75 8.67
C LEU A 80 -2.13 -6.17 8.02
N CYS A 81 -3.22 -6.17 8.78
CA CYS A 81 -4.46 -5.51 8.43
C CYS A 81 -4.21 -4.02 8.19
N GLN A 82 -4.48 -3.54 6.97
CA GLN A 82 -4.36 -2.12 6.61
C GLN A 82 -5.23 -1.16 7.45
N VAL A 83 -6.25 -1.69 8.15
CA VAL A 83 -7.18 -0.90 8.96
C VAL A 83 -6.77 -0.82 10.42
N CYS A 84 -6.40 -1.92 11.07
CA CYS A 84 -6.08 -1.92 12.50
C CYS A 84 -4.61 -2.14 12.84
N GLY A 85 -3.75 -2.47 11.86
CA GLY A 85 -2.32 -2.73 12.06
C GLY A 85 -2.01 -4.05 12.77
N LYS A 86 -3.01 -4.84 13.15
CA LYS A 86 -2.85 -6.21 13.68
C LYS A 86 -2.67 -7.22 12.54
N PRO A 87 -2.26 -8.47 12.79
CA PRO A 87 -2.19 -9.49 11.74
C PRO A 87 -3.47 -9.58 10.91
N ALA A 88 -3.33 -9.75 9.60
CA ALA A 88 -4.46 -10.00 8.72
C ALA A 88 -5.12 -11.35 9.03
N ASP A 89 -6.35 -11.53 8.55
CA ASP A 89 -7.05 -12.79 8.73
C ASP A 89 -6.40 -13.87 7.85
N ARG A 90 -6.03 -14.99 8.47
CA ARG A 90 -5.37 -16.12 7.83
C ARG A 90 -6.05 -17.41 8.26
N ASN A 91 -6.37 -18.26 7.30
CA ASN A 91 -6.86 -19.62 7.51
C ASN A 91 -6.27 -20.56 6.45
N ASP A 92 -6.78 -21.79 6.38
CA ASP A 92 -6.30 -22.81 5.44
C ASP A 92 -6.50 -22.41 3.96
N ASN A 93 -7.44 -21.51 3.68
CA ASN A 93 -7.68 -20.94 2.35
C ASN A 93 -6.75 -19.73 2.06
N GLY A 94 -5.90 -19.34 2.99
CA GLY A 94 -4.93 -18.25 2.82
C GLY A 94 -5.31 -16.95 3.52
N ILE A 95 -4.66 -15.86 3.10
CA ILE A 95 -4.80 -14.53 3.71
C ILE A 95 -5.94 -13.76 3.05
N LEU A 96 -6.73 -13.04 3.86
CA LEU A 96 -7.83 -12.23 3.37
C LEU A 96 -7.35 -10.89 2.81
N TRP A 97 -7.72 -10.62 1.57
CA TRP A 97 -7.56 -9.32 0.90
C TRP A 97 -8.92 -8.76 0.52
N LEU A 98 -9.07 -7.44 0.62
CA LEU A 98 -10.29 -6.72 0.25
C LEU A 98 -9.93 -5.69 -0.83
N MET A 99 -10.54 -5.84 -1.99
CA MET A 99 -10.24 -5.07 -3.20
C MET A 99 -11.48 -4.23 -3.57
N GLY A 100 -11.31 -2.93 -3.79
CA GLY A 100 -12.41 -2.03 -4.20
C GLY A 100 -12.57 -1.87 -5.71
N GLU A 101 -11.51 -2.13 -6.47
CA GLU A 101 -11.52 -2.09 -7.93
C GLU A 101 -11.71 -3.52 -8.45
N ALA A 102 -12.96 -3.95 -8.55
CA ALA A 102 -13.30 -5.13 -9.30
C ALA A 102 -13.55 -4.73 -10.77
N PRO A 103 -12.90 -5.36 -11.76
CA PRO A 103 -13.36 -5.35 -13.13
C PRO A 103 -14.84 -5.74 -13.19
N ASP A 104 -15.52 -5.34 -14.26
CA ASP A 104 -16.92 -5.68 -14.50
C ASP A 104 -17.22 -7.20 -14.51
N ALA A 105 -16.18 -8.05 -14.53
CA ALA A 105 -16.26 -9.50 -14.41
C ALA A 105 -15.32 -10.04 -13.29
N PRO A 106 -15.80 -10.19 -12.05
CA PRO A 106 -15.10 -10.95 -11.01
C PRO A 106 -14.89 -12.40 -11.46
N GLY A 107 -13.65 -12.91 -11.37
CA GLY A 107 -13.30 -14.29 -11.80
C GLY A 107 -12.55 -14.40 -13.13
N THR A 108 -12.40 -13.30 -13.89
CA THR A 108 -11.52 -13.24 -15.07
C THR A 108 -10.11 -12.77 -14.74
N TRP A 109 -9.78 -12.64 -13.45
CA TRP A 109 -8.48 -12.14 -13.04
C TRP A 109 -7.40 -13.10 -13.51
N PRO A 110 -6.38 -12.61 -14.24
CA PRO A 110 -5.21 -13.43 -14.49
C PRO A 110 -4.59 -13.82 -13.15
N GLN A 111 -4.02 -15.02 -13.07
CA GLN A 111 -3.04 -15.26 -12.01
C GLN A 111 -1.97 -14.16 -12.07
N GLY A 112 -1.51 -13.71 -10.90
CA GLY A 112 -0.57 -12.59 -10.82
C GLY A 112 -1.22 -11.22 -10.73
N LEU A 113 -2.31 -11.08 -9.97
CA LEU A 113 -2.90 -9.77 -9.69
C LEU A 113 -1.94 -8.91 -8.87
N GLU A 114 -1.62 -7.71 -9.34
CA GLU A 114 -0.83 -6.74 -8.59
C GLU A 114 -1.69 -5.76 -7.79
N THR A 115 -1.27 -5.45 -6.56
CA THR A 115 -1.98 -4.52 -5.68
C THR A 115 -1.03 -3.76 -4.76
N THR A 116 -1.39 -2.52 -4.42
CA THR A 116 -0.76 -1.71 -3.37
C THR A 116 -1.56 -1.71 -2.07
N HIS A 117 -2.73 -2.35 -2.02
CA HIS A 117 -3.59 -2.43 -0.85
C HIS A 117 -3.20 -3.60 0.04
N PRO A 118 -2.69 -3.41 1.27
CA PRO A 118 -2.32 -4.53 2.14
C PRO A 118 -3.54 -5.39 2.56
N PRO A 119 -3.32 -6.60 3.10
CA PRO A 119 -4.42 -7.48 3.50
C PRO A 119 -5.26 -6.90 4.65
N VAL A 120 -6.35 -7.57 5.00
CA VAL A 120 -7.31 -7.14 6.04
C VAL A 120 -7.62 -8.27 7.03
N CYS A 121 -8.01 -7.93 8.25
CA CYS A 121 -8.66 -8.89 9.14
C CYS A 121 -10.17 -8.90 8.91
N GLN A 122 -10.85 -10.01 9.22
CA GLN A 122 -12.28 -10.17 8.96
C GLN A 122 -13.13 -9.05 9.60
N PRO A 123 -12.95 -8.67 10.88
CA PRO A 123 -13.77 -7.61 11.48
C PRO A 123 -13.60 -6.27 10.77
N CYS A 124 -12.37 -5.94 10.39
CA CYS A 124 -12.08 -4.70 9.66
C CYS A 124 -12.61 -4.74 8.23
N ALA A 125 -12.59 -5.89 7.56
CA ALA A 125 -13.18 -6.04 6.22
C ALA A 125 -14.68 -5.69 6.26
N SER A 126 -15.43 -6.27 7.20
CA SER A 126 -16.86 -5.99 7.36
C SER A 126 -17.14 -4.53 7.70
N VAL A 127 -16.30 -3.90 8.54
CA VAL A 127 -16.42 -2.47 8.86
C VAL A 127 -16.12 -1.60 7.64
N SER A 128 -15.08 -1.90 6.89
CA SER A 128 -14.66 -1.14 5.70
C SER A 128 -15.73 -1.15 4.62
N VAL A 129 -16.33 -2.30 4.32
CA VAL A 129 -17.42 -2.43 3.34
C VAL A 129 -18.62 -1.57 3.74
N ARG A 130 -18.95 -1.46 5.04
CA ARG A 130 -20.05 -0.59 5.49
C ARG A 130 -19.68 0.88 5.50
N ALA A 131 -18.45 1.22 5.89
CA ALA A 131 -18.04 2.59 6.13
C ALA A 131 -17.65 3.34 4.84
N CYS A 132 -16.96 2.67 3.92
CA CYS A 132 -16.39 3.27 2.71
C CYS A 132 -17.44 3.34 1.57
N PRO A 133 -17.80 4.54 1.06
CA PRO A 133 -18.75 4.65 -0.05
C PRO A 133 -18.33 3.87 -1.30
N HIS A 134 -17.03 3.83 -1.64
CA HIS A 134 -16.53 3.09 -2.79
C HIS A 134 -16.71 1.58 -2.63
N LEU A 135 -16.32 1.04 -1.46
CA LEU A 135 -16.48 -0.39 -1.17
C LEU A 135 -17.94 -0.81 -1.00
N ARG A 136 -18.86 0.10 -0.68
CA ARG A 136 -20.30 -0.21 -0.69
C ARG A 136 -20.85 -0.48 -2.08
N GLN A 137 -20.25 0.11 -3.10
CA GLN A 137 -20.72 -0.04 -4.48
C GLN A 137 -20.19 -1.33 -5.09
N ARG A 138 -18.87 -1.55 -5.01
CA ARG A 138 -18.19 -2.70 -5.59
C ARG A 138 -16.99 -3.07 -4.75
N TYR A 139 -16.86 -4.36 -4.45
CA TYR A 139 -15.69 -4.93 -3.81
C TYR A 139 -15.62 -6.43 -4.10
N VAL A 140 -14.42 -6.97 -3.97
CA VAL A 140 -14.15 -8.40 -4.01
C VAL A 140 -13.28 -8.76 -2.81
N THR A 141 -13.59 -9.88 -2.17
CA THR A 141 -12.75 -10.48 -1.14
C THR A 141 -12.00 -11.66 -1.73
N LEU A 142 -10.67 -11.67 -1.53
CA LEU A 142 -9.82 -12.76 -1.97
C LEU A 142 -9.25 -13.52 -0.78
N ARG A 143 -9.10 -14.82 -0.97
CA ARG A 143 -8.29 -15.69 -0.13
C ARG A 143 -7.06 -16.10 -0.92
N VAL A 144 -5.90 -15.59 -0.52
CA VAL A 144 -4.65 -15.67 -1.29
C VAL A 144 -3.69 -16.64 -0.61
N HIS A 145 -3.21 -17.65 -1.34
CA HIS A 145 -2.26 -18.64 -0.84
C HIS A 145 -0.80 -18.31 -1.14
N SER A 146 -0.53 -17.60 -2.23
CA SER A 146 0.82 -17.27 -2.67
C SER A 146 0.93 -15.79 -3.00
N TRP A 147 2.02 -15.15 -2.60
CA TRP A 147 2.25 -13.75 -2.89
C TRP A 147 3.74 -13.46 -2.95
N THR A 148 4.12 -12.52 -3.79
CA THR A 148 5.51 -12.08 -3.95
C THR A 148 5.59 -10.58 -4.12
N PRO A 149 6.51 -9.87 -3.44
CA PRO A 149 6.80 -8.47 -3.74
C PRO A 149 7.15 -8.33 -5.22
N ALA A 150 6.43 -7.47 -5.95
CA ALA A 150 6.58 -7.33 -7.40
C ALA A 150 7.36 -6.06 -7.79
N GLY A 151 7.21 -5.01 -7.00
CA GLY A 151 7.83 -3.72 -7.26
C GLY A 151 7.36 -2.67 -6.28
N VAL A 152 7.42 -1.41 -6.70
CA VAL A 152 6.95 -0.26 -5.91
C VAL A 152 6.13 0.67 -6.77
N HIS A 153 5.21 1.39 -6.14
CA HIS A 153 4.52 2.54 -6.73
C HIS A 153 5.04 3.82 -6.08
N GLY A 154 5.18 4.89 -6.87
CA GLY A 154 5.74 6.15 -6.37
C GLY A 154 5.99 7.19 -7.46
N ALA A 155 6.74 8.23 -7.08
CA ALA A 155 7.08 9.33 -7.98
C ALA A 155 8.29 8.95 -8.84
N LEU A 156 8.07 8.85 -10.16
CA LEU A 156 9.10 8.50 -11.14
C LEU A 156 9.80 9.75 -11.65
N TYR A 157 11.13 9.68 -11.72
CA TYR A 157 11.99 10.75 -12.22
C TYR A 157 12.76 10.29 -13.45
N ARG A 158 13.31 11.25 -14.18
CA ARG A 158 14.34 11.02 -15.20
C ARG A 158 15.52 11.96 -15.00
N PRO A 159 16.70 11.65 -15.56
CA PRO A 159 17.80 12.61 -15.63
C PRO A 159 17.36 13.91 -16.32
N GLY A 160 17.90 15.03 -15.84
CA GLY A 160 17.70 16.36 -16.41
C GLY A 160 18.93 17.24 -16.20
N HIS A 161 19.07 18.28 -17.02
CA HIS A 161 20.26 19.14 -17.03
C HIS A 161 20.51 19.86 -15.70
N GLN A 162 19.46 20.29 -15.01
CA GLN A 162 19.54 20.97 -13.70
C GLN A 162 19.26 20.03 -12.52
N GLY A 163 19.24 18.72 -12.77
CA GLY A 163 18.90 17.69 -11.80
C GLY A 163 17.71 16.83 -12.24
N PRO A 164 17.32 15.85 -11.41
CA PRO A 164 16.23 14.93 -11.71
C PRO A 164 14.90 15.67 -11.90
N VAL A 165 14.14 15.27 -12.93
CA VAL A 165 12.84 15.87 -13.28
C VAL A 165 11.75 14.84 -13.02
N LEU A 166 10.72 15.23 -12.25
CA LEU A 166 9.53 14.41 -12.04
C LEU A 166 8.79 14.22 -13.36
N THR A 167 8.45 12.97 -13.70
CA THR A 167 7.74 12.65 -14.94
C THR A 167 6.32 12.16 -14.70
N ASP A 168 6.14 11.25 -13.74
CA ASP A 168 4.87 10.57 -13.53
C ASP A 168 4.75 9.96 -12.12
N ALA A 169 3.57 9.47 -11.77
CA ALA A 169 3.36 8.49 -10.72
C ALA A 169 3.18 7.11 -11.37
N ALA A 170 4.07 6.16 -11.05
CA ALA A 170 4.10 4.87 -11.75
C ALA A 170 4.38 3.70 -10.80
N GLY A 171 3.86 2.53 -11.17
CA GLY A 171 4.28 1.24 -10.63
C GLY A 171 5.48 0.72 -11.42
N ILE A 172 6.58 0.42 -10.72
CA ILE A 172 7.83 -0.05 -11.32
C ILE A 172 8.20 -1.41 -10.71
N PRO A 173 8.29 -2.48 -11.54
CA PRO A 173 8.79 -3.78 -11.13
C PRO A 173 10.24 -3.71 -10.63
N PHE A 174 10.62 -4.61 -9.70
CA PHE A 174 11.98 -4.61 -9.13
C PHE A 174 13.10 -4.91 -10.13
N ASP A 175 12.81 -5.69 -11.17
CA ASP A 175 13.75 -6.04 -12.24
C ASP A 175 13.86 -4.96 -13.32
N ASN A 176 12.99 -3.95 -13.29
CA ASN A 176 13.02 -2.85 -14.23
C ASN A 176 14.14 -1.85 -13.89
N PRO A 177 15.06 -1.52 -14.82
CA PRO A 177 16.11 -0.51 -14.62
C PRO A 177 15.63 0.85 -14.09
N ALA A 178 14.39 1.24 -14.39
CA ALA A 178 13.75 2.47 -13.92
C ALA A 178 13.56 2.52 -12.40
N ILE A 179 13.66 1.39 -11.68
CA ILE A 179 13.58 1.33 -10.21
C ILE A 179 14.64 2.21 -9.52
N ARG A 180 15.73 2.53 -10.22
CA ARG A 180 16.78 3.45 -9.74
C ARG A 180 16.34 4.92 -9.72
N TRP A 181 15.20 5.22 -10.33
CA TRP A 181 14.70 6.57 -10.58
C TRP A 181 13.35 6.85 -9.93
N ILE A 182 12.91 6.00 -9.01
CA ILE A 182 11.64 6.18 -8.29
C ILE A 182 11.88 6.55 -6.82
N ILE A 183 11.03 7.45 -6.31
CA ILE A 183 10.81 7.61 -4.87
C ILE A 183 9.55 6.83 -4.51
N ALA A 184 9.74 5.64 -3.94
CA ALA A 184 8.67 4.72 -3.58
C ALA A 184 7.80 5.27 -2.45
N THR A 185 6.48 5.14 -2.61
CA THR A 185 5.48 5.44 -1.58
C THR A 185 4.71 4.20 -1.17
N GLN A 186 4.56 3.21 -2.04
CA GLN A 186 3.84 1.98 -1.74
C GLN A 186 4.58 0.75 -2.27
N LEU A 187 4.58 -0.34 -1.50
CA LEU A 187 5.02 -1.65 -1.96
C LEU A 187 3.91 -2.28 -2.81
N VAL A 188 4.26 -2.81 -3.98
CA VAL A 188 3.36 -3.58 -4.85
C VAL A 188 3.56 -5.06 -4.56
N MET A 189 2.47 -5.76 -4.28
CA MET A 189 2.44 -7.20 -4.09
C MET A 189 1.74 -7.85 -5.28
N ARG A 190 2.35 -8.89 -5.85
CA ARG A 190 1.66 -9.80 -6.76
C ARG A 190 1.01 -10.92 -5.95
N LEU A 191 -0.26 -11.16 -6.22
CA LEU A 191 -1.09 -12.18 -5.60
C LEU A 191 -1.30 -13.32 -6.61
N ASP A 192 -0.87 -14.51 -6.21
CA ASP A 192 -0.90 -15.73 -6.97
C ASP A 192 -1.74 -16.77 -6.21
N HIS A 193 -2.35 -17.73 -6.91
CA HIS A 193 -3.17 -18.78 -6.29
C HIS A 193 -4.19 -18.23 -5.28
N PHE A 194 -5.19 -17.50 -5.76
CA PHE A 194 -6.25 -16.96 -4.92
C PHE A 194 -7.63 -17.45 -5.34
N THR A 195 -8.55 -17.46 -4.38
CA THR A 195 -9.97 -17.73 -4.61
C THR A 195 -10.79 -16.49 -4.28
N LEU A 196 -11.80 -16.21 -5.09
CA LEU A 196 -12.80 -15.21 -4.76
C LEU A 196 -13.69 -15.79 -3.66
N THR A 197 -13.93 -14.99 -2.64
CA THR A 197 -14.84 -15.33 -1.54
C THR A 197 -16.03 -14.40 -1.59
N ASP A 198 -17.22 -14.96 -1.34
CA ASP A 198 -18.40 -14.13 -1.17
C ASP A 198 -18.30 -13.30 0.11
N PRO A 199 -18.85 -12.08 0.13
CA PRO A 199 -18.81 -11.23 1.31
C PRO A 199 -19.56 -11.75 2.54
N SER A 200 -20.42 -12.74 2.36
CA SER A 200 -21.41 -13.21 3.34
C SER A 200 -21.05 -14.53 4.02
N THR A 201 -19.96 -15.20 3.64
CA THR A 201 -19.57 -16.49 4.23
C THR A 201 -18.54 -16.31 5.35
N GLY A 202 -19.00 -15.73 6.46
CA GLY A 202 -18.45 -16.00 7.78
C GLY A 202 -19.54 -16.73 8.57
N HIS A 203 -19.36 -18.03 8.80
CA HIS A 203 -20.15 -18.79 9.77
C HIS A 203 -19.95 -18.23 11.19
#